data_AF-A0A843I1F2-F1
#
_entry.id   AF-A0A843I1F2-F1
#
_cell.length_a   1.000
_cell.length_b   1.000
_cell.length_c   1.000
_cell.angle_alpha   90.00
_cell.angle_beta   90.00
_cell.angle_gamma   90.00
#
_symmetry.space_group_name_H-M   'P 1'
#
loop_
_entity.id
_entity.type
_entity.pdbx_description
1 polymer ?
#
loop_
_entity_poly.entity_id
_entity_poly.type
_entity_poly.pdbx_seq_one_letter_code
_entity_poly.pdbx_strand_id
1 'polypeptide(L)' 'MDLLRFTTAGSVDDGKSTLIGRLLYDSKTLFEDQLENLERVSQ' A
#
# COMPACT_ATOMS: atom_id res chain seq x y z
N MET A 1 1.90 19.10 9.19
CA MET A 1 1.36 18.03 8.33
C MET A 1 1.96 16.77 8.89
N ASP A 2 1.15 15.98 9.59
CA ASP A 2 1.66 14.98 10.51
C ASP A 2 1.72 13.61 9.83
N LEU A 3 2.74 12.83 10.19
CA LEU A 3 2.96 11.50 9.63
C LEU A 3 1.93 10.52 10.20
N LEU A 4 1.05 9.99 9.37
CA LEU A 4 0.11 8.94 9.75
C LEU A 4 0.78 7.56 9.61
N ARG A 5 0.82 6.80 10.71
CA ARG A 5 1.22 5.38 10.73
C ARG A 5 -0.01 4.54 11.06
N PHE A 6 -0.38 3.63 10.17
CA PHE A 6 -1.48 2.69 10.39
C PHE A 6 -1.11 1.31 9.85
N THR A 7 -1.81 0.27 10.31
CA THR A 7 -1.65 -1.12 9.87
C THR A 7 -3.01 -1.74 9.63
N THR A 8 -3.11 -2.70 8.70
CA THR A 8 -4.34 -3.46 8.44
C THR A 8 -4.19 -4.88 8.98
N ALA A 9 -5.23 -5.40 9.63
CA ALA A 9 -5.27 -6.76 10.17
C ALA A 9 -6.64 -7.40 9.89
N GLY A 10 -6.66 -8.71 9.63
CA GLY A 10 -7.86 -9.43 9.18
C GLY A 10 -7.53 -10.66 8.32
N SER A 11 -8.54 -11.44 7.94
CA SER A 11 -8.42 -12.60 7.05
C SER A 11 -7.86 -12.22 5.68
N VAL A 12 -7.18 -13.15 5.00
CA VAL A 12 -6.63 -12.93 3.65
C VAL A 12 -7.71 -12.44 2.68
N ASP A 13 -8.92 -12.97 2.81
CA ASP A 13 -10.08 -12.66 1.96
C ASP A 13 -10.66 -11.25 2.17
N ASP A 14 -10.29 -10.57 3.27
CA ASP A 14 -10.80 -9.23 3.61
C ASP A 14 -10.23 -8.12 2.72
N GLY A 15 -9.42 -8.45 1.70
CA GLY A 15 -8.94 -7.49 0.71
C GLY A 15 -7.97 -6.45 1.29
N LYS A 16 -7.27 -6.76 2.38
CA LYS A 16 -6.31 -5.84 3.05
C LYS A 16 -5.30 -5.22 2.08
N SER A 17 -4.74 -6.04 1.19
CA SER A 17 -3.77 -5.61 0.17
C SER A 17 -4.43 -4.74 -0.91
N THR A 18 -5.68 -5.02 -1.26
CA THR A 18 -6.48 -4.20 -2.19
C THR A 18 -6.73 -2.81 -1.61
N LEU A 19 -7.07 -2.71 -0.33
CA LEU A 19 -7.27 -1.43 0.36
C LEU A 19 -5.98 -0.61 0.40
N ILE A 20 -4.85 -1.23 0.78
CA ILE A 20 -3.53 -0.56 0.77
C ILE A 20 -3.19 -0.08 -0.65
N GLY A 21 -3.35 -0.93 -1.66
CA GLY A 21 -3.08 -0.57 -3.06
C GLY A 21 -3.95 0.59 -3.55
N ARG A 22 -5.23 0.63 -3.16
CA ARG A 22 -6.13 1.73 -3.50
C ARG A 22 -5.72 3.05 -2.85
N LEU A 23 -5.33 3.03 -1.58
CA LEU A 23 -4.83 4.22 -0.88
C LEU A 23 -3.54 4.75 -1.51
N LEU A 24 -2.62 3.85 -1.89
CA LEU A 24 -1.40 4.23 -2.60
C LEU A 24 -1.71 4.86 -3.97
N TYR A 25 -2.61 4.25 -4.74
CA TYR A 25 -3.06 4.77 -6.04
C TYR A 25 -3.73 6.15 -5.92
N ASP A 26 -4.74 6.27 -5.04
CA ASP A 26 -5.53 7.49 -4.87
C ASP A 26 -4.69 8.65 -4.30
N SER A 27 -3.67 8.34 -3.48
CA SER A 27 -2.77 9.35 -2.91
C SER A 27 -1.86 10.01 -3.95
N LYS A 28 -1.74 9.45 -5.17
CA LYS A 28 -0.78 9.87 -6.21
C LYS A 28 0.67 10.01 -5.70
N THR A 29 1.00 9.39 -4.56
CA THR A 29 2.29 9.54 -3.86
C THR A 29 3.34 8.55 -4.37
N LEU A 30 2.99 7.69 -5.33
CA LEU A 30 3.94 6.83 -6.02
C LEU A 30 4.79 7.70 -6.96
N PHE A 31 5.85 8.28 -6.40
CA PHE A 31 7.04 8.58 -7.19
C PHE A 31 7.52 7.25 -7.79
N GLU A 32 7.77 7.25 -9.10
CA GLU A 32 8.04 6.06 -9.93
C GLU A 32 9.08 5.10 -9.30
N ASP A 33 10.02 5.65 -8.52
CA ASP A 33 11.11 4.95 -7.84
C ASP A 33 10.67 3.93 -6.75
N GLN A 34 9.45 4.02 -6.21
CA GLN A 34 9.00 3.14 -5.11
C GLN A 34 8.15 1.95 -5.57
N LEU A 35 7.67 1.96 -6.82
CA LEU A 35 6.85 0.88 -7.37
C LEU A 35 7.66 -0.42 -7.55
N GLU A 36 8.92 -0.31 -7.98
CA GLU A 36 9.83 -1.45 -8.16
C GLU A 36 10.11 -2.22 -6.86
N ASN A 37 10.13 -1.53 -5.72
CA ASN A 37 10.32 -2.18 -4.42
C ASN A 37 9.10 -3.00 -4.01
N LEU A 38 7.90 -2.57 -4.39
CA LEU A 38 6.65 -3.26 -4.08
C LEU A 38 6.53 -4.57 -4.86
N GLU A 39 6.91 -4.58 -6.14
CA GLU A 39 6.96 -5.80 -6.97
C GLU A 39 7.93 -6.84 -6.38
N ARG A 40 9.06 -6.39 -5.84
CA ARG A 40 10.06 -7.25 -5.20
C ARG A 40 9.61 -7.88 -3.88
N VAL A 41 8.75 -7.20 -3.13
CA VAL A 41 8.25 -7.68 -1.82
C VAL A 41 7.01 -8.56 -1.99
N SER A 42 6.33 -8.45 -3.13
CA SER A 42 5.23 -9.35 -3.51
C SER A 42 5.67 -10.70 -4.09
N GLN A 43 6.97 -10.95 -4.26
CA GLN A 43 7.53 -12.28 -4.58
C GLN A 43 7.86 -13.10 -3.34
#